data_AF-A0A971ENJ1-F1
#
_entry.id   AF-A0A971ENJ1-F1
#
_cell.length_a   1.000
_cell.length_b   1.000
_cell.length_c   1.000
_cell.angle_alpha   90.00
_cell.angle_beta   90.00
_cell.angle_gamma   90.00
#
_symmetry.space_group_name_H-M   'P 1'
#
loop_
_entity.id
_entity.type
_entity.pdbx_description
1 polymer ?
#
loop_
_entity_poly.entity_id
_entity_poly.type
_entity_poly.pdbx_seq_one_letter_code
_entity_poly.pdbx_strand_id
1 'polypeptide(L)' 'MPKAILELEMPESCWDCPLQAISTEKKIRYCTVIRYTTDYYGTKRRDDCPLKPVEDKEVE' A
#
# COMPACT_ATOMS: atom_id res chain seq x y z
N MET A 1 -21.07 -19.29 5.27
CA MET A 1 -20.40 -18.09 5.82
C MET A 1 -20.01 -17.24 4.63
N PRO A 2 -20.52 -16.00 4.51
CA PRO A 2 -20.33 -15.20 3.30
C PRO A 2 -18.84 -14.98 3.11
N LYS A 3 -18.36 -15.30 1.90
CA LYS A 3 -17.00 -15.00 1.45
C LYS A 3 -16.84 -13.48 1.59
N ALA A 4 -16.15 -13.04 2.64
CA ALA A 4 -15.66 -11.68 2.74
C ALA A 4 -14.70 -11.50 1.57
N ILE A 5 -15.23 -11.04 0.44
CA ILE A 5 -14.43 -10.43 -0.60
C ILE A 5 -13.93 -9.18 0.10
N LEU A 6 -12.67 -9.20 0.56
CA LEU A 6 -12.00 -8.03 1.12
C LEU A 6 -12.09 -6.95 0.04
N GLU A 7 -13.06 -6.05 0.16
CA GLU A 7 -13.00 -4.70 -0.41
C GLU A 7 -11.85 -4.01 0.32
N LEU A 8 -10.61 -4.33 -0.10
CA LEU A 8 -9.42 -3.73 0.45
C LEU A 8 -9.36 -2.31 -0.13
N GLU A 9 -10.00 -1.37 0.55
CA GLU A 9 -9.86 0.06 0.25
C GLU A 9 -8.38 0.37 0.26
N MET A 10 -7.87 0.64 -0.94
CA MET A 10 -6.46 0.81 -1.14
C MET A 10 -6.08 2.22 -0.69
N PRO A 11 -5.15 2.35 0.26
CA PRO A 11 -4.88 3.63 0.88
C PRO A 11 -4.33 4.62 -0.15
N GLU A 12 -4.73 5.88 0.02
CA GLU A 12 -4.33 7.01 -0.83
C GLU A 12 -2.82 7.33 -0.69
N SER A 13 -2.22 6.93 0.44
CA SER A 13 -0.82 7.17 0.76
C SER A 13 -0.05 5.89 1.09
N CYS A 14 1.24 5.86 0.76
CA CYS A 14 2.11 4.76 1.17
C CYS A 14 2.37 4.71 2.69
N TRP A 15 2.09 5.78 3.43
CA TRP A 15 2.22 5.79 4.90
C TRP A 15 1.03 5.15 5.61
N ASP A 16 -0.16 5.23 5.01
CA ASP A 16 -1.37 4.57 5.51
C ASP A 16 -1.46 3.11 5.05
N CYS A 17 -0.46 2.65 4.30
CA CYS A 17 -0.40 1.28 3.83
C CYS A 17 0.00 0.31 4.96
N PRO A 18 -0.79 -0.76 5.23
CA PRO A 18 -0.46 -1.74 6.27
C PRO A 18 0.83 -2.51 5.98
N LEU A 19 1.36 -2.43 4.76
CA LEU A 19 2.62 -3.04 4.34
C LEU A 19 3.83 -2.10 4.51
N GLN A 20 3.62 -0.90 5.06
CA GLN A 20 4.69 0.02 5.43
C GLN A 20 5.35 -0.45 6.72
N ALA A 21 6.67 -0.31 6.80
CA ALA A 21 7.44 -0.58 8.00
C ALA A 21 8.41 0.57 8.29
N ILE A 22 8.77 0.73 9.56
CA ILE A 22 9.74 1.71 10.03
C ILE A 22 10.99 0.96 10.45
N SER A 23 12.13 1.30 9.84
CA SER A 23 13.43 0.86 10.34
C SER A 23 13.86 1.83 11.43
N THR A 24 13.89 1.36 12.68
CA THR A 24 14.34 2.17 13.83
C THR A 24 15.84 2.48 13.75
N GLU A 25 16.65 1.54 13.26
CA GLU A 25 18.10 1.70 13.08
C GLU A 25 18.43 2.81 12.08
N LYS A 26 17.74 2.82 10.93
CA LYS A 26 17.98 3.79 9.85
C LYS A 26 17.09 5.04 9.95
N LYS A 27 16.10 5.03 10.84
CA LYS A 27 15.08 6.08 10.99
C LYS A 27 14.34 6.39 9.68
N ILE A 28 14.11 5.38 8.84
CA ILE A 28 13.40 5.52 7.57
C ILE A 28 12.11 4.72 7.55
N ARG A 29 11.15 5.19 6.76
CA ARG A 29 9.96 4.44 6.37
C ARG A 29 10.22 3.74 5.06
N TYR A 30 9.81 2.49 4.94
CA TYR A 30 9.97 1.72 3.71
C TYR A 30 8.77 0.81 3.45
N CYS A 31 8.55 0.51 2.18
CA CYS A 31 7.58 -0.49 1.77
C CYS A 31 8.20 -1.88 1.86
N THR A 32 7.56 -2.81 2.57
CA THR A 32 8.06 -4.18 2.74
C THR A 32 8.02 -5.00 1.44
N VAL A 33 7.14 -4.66 0.50
CA VAL A 33 6.98 -5.36 -0.78
C VAL A 33 8.15 -5.08 -1.72
N ILE A 34 8.44 -3.81 -1.98
CA ILE A 34 9.48 -3.37 -2.92
C ILE A 34 10.82 -3.07 -2.23
N ARG A 35 10.87 -3.12 -0.90
CA ARG A 35 12.05 -2.80 -0.06
C ARG A 35 12.65 -1.41 -0.34
N TYR A 36 11.80 -0.46 -0.69
CA TYR A 36 12.19 0.91 -1.02
C TYR A 36 11.65 1.92 -0.01
N THR A 37 12.37 3.02 0.18
CA THR A 37 11.96 4.10 1.10
C THR A 37 10.66 4.74 0.62
N THR A 38 9.77 5.04 1.58
CA THR A 38 8.49 5.70 1.35
C THR A 38 8.45 7.09 2.00
N ASP A 39 9.60 7.64 2.40
CA ASP A 39 9.66 8.91 3.15
C ASP A 39 9.04 10.09 2.38
N TYR A 40 9.16 10.09 1.04
CA TYR A 40 8.56 11.10 0.15
C TYR A 40 7.10 10.82 -0.28
N TYR A 41 6.53 9.71 0.18
CA TYR A 41 5.21 9.22 -0.21
C TYR A 41 4.26 9.22 0.99
N GLY A 42 4.39 10.25 1.84
CA GLY A 42 3.59 10.40 3.06
C GLY A 42 2.16 10.84 2.84
N THR A 43 1.89 11.51 1.72
CA THR A 43 0.55 12.02 1.36
C THR A 43 0.07 11.49 0.01
N LYS A 44 0.87 10.62 -0.63
CA LYS A 44 0.55 10.08 -1.94
C LYS A 44 1.06 8.66 -2.07
N ARG A 45 0.39 7.89 -2.92
CA ARG A 45 0.84 6.58 -3.32
C ARG A 45 1.98 6.69 -4.34
N ARG A 46 2.81 5.66 -4.37
CA ARG A 46 3.74 5.43 -5.48
C ARG A 46 2.99 5.05 -6.73
N ASP A 47 3.28 5.72 -7.84
CA ASP A 47 2.74 5.40 -9.16
C ASP A 47 3.19 4.01 -9.63
N ASP A 48 4.37 3.55 -9.19
CA ASP A 48 4.95 2.24 -9.46
C ASP A 48 4.53 1.16 -8.43
N CYS A 49 3.46 1.39 -7.66
CA CYS A 49 3.03 0.41 -6.66
C CYS A 49 2.58 -0.90 -7.34
N PRO A 50 3.17 -2.07 -6.98
CA PRO A 50 2.80 -3.35 -7.59
C PRO A 50 1.39 -3.81 -7.20
N LEU A 51 0.86 -3.26 -6.12
CA LEU A 51 -0.54 -3.44 -5.75
C LEU A 51 -1.34 -2.45 -6.58
N LYS A 52 -2.10 -2.96 -7.56
CA LYS A 52 -3.09 -2.16 -8.26
C LYS A 52 -4.32 -2.01 -7.36
N PRO A 53 -4.95 -0.81 -7.29
CA PRO A 53 -6.28 -0.70 -6.70
C PRO A 53 -7.16 -1.78 -7.32
N VAL A 54 -8.07 -2.34 -6.52
CA VAL A 54 -9.08 -3.23 -7.08
C VAL A 54 -9.95 -2.34 -7.96
N GLU A 55 -9.54 -2.14 -9.21
CA GLU A 55 -10.45 -1.71 -10.26
C GLU A 55 -11.56 -2.74 -10.24
N ASP A 56 -12.76 -2.22 -10.02
CA ASP A 56 -14.00 -2.97 -9.90
C ASP A 56 -13.98 -4.12 -10.89
N LYS A 57 -14.23 -5.33 -10.38
CA LYS A 57 -14.50 -6.48 -11.23
C LYS A 57 -15.48 -6.02 -12.30
N GLU A 58 -15.03 -6.04 -13.55
CA GLU A 58 -15.91 -5.99 -14.70
C GLU A 58 -16.96 -7.08 -14.46
N VAL A 59 -18.18 -6.62 -14.18
CA VAL A 59 -19.38 -7.44 -14.14
C VAL A 59 -19.68 -7.76 -15.59
N GLU A 60 -19.29 -8.95 -16.05
CA GLU A 60 -20.03 -9.71 -17.08
C GLU A 60 -19.72 -11.21 -17.00
#